data_AF-A0A382S5N3-F1
#
_entry.id   AF-A0A382S5N3-F1
#
_cell.length_a   1.000
_cell.length_b   1.000
_cell.length_c   1.000
_cell.angle_alpha   90.00
_cell.angle_beta   90.00
_cell.angle_gamma   90.00
#
_symmetry.space_group_name_H-M   'P 1'
#
loop_
_entity.id
_entity.type
_entity.pdbx_description
1 polymer ?
#
loop_
_entity_poly.entity_id
_entity_poly.type
_entity_poly.pdbx_seq_one_letter_code
_entity_poly.pdbx_strand_id
1 'polypeptide(L)'
;MTMFKIKSSIYPVFKYQFHTPWSSLKTFNSSFLYVWVLIISFAFSQNVDYKQIPQKNNFQLIIDKSGSMSGAAISDAKAGAKYFVSKKKNNDAAGVIAFSSSIEDVVSFTSHKSTLNSGIASISVGGATHLY
;
A
#
# COMPACT_ATOMS: atom_id res chain seq x y z
N MET A 1 -6.05 15.44 -1.14
CA MET A 1 -4.75 16.09 -1.37
C MET A 1 -4.14 16.36 -0.01
N THR A 2 -3.37 15.39 0.51
CA THR A 2 -2.88 15.44 1.89
C THR A 2 -1.39 15.73 1.86
N MET A 3 -1.05 16.84 2.49
CA MET A 3 0.23 17.52 2.53
C MET A 3 1.30 16.63 3.19
N PHE A 4 2.38 16.33 2.46
CA PHE A 4 3.54 15.62 3.00
C PHE A 4 4.37 16.59 3.84
N LYS A 5 4.20 16.54 5.16
CA LYS A 5 4.94 17.39 6.10
C LYS A 5 6.30 16.76 6.37
N ILE A 6 7.30 17.08 5.53
CA ILE A 6 8.70 16.76 5.81
C ILE A 6 9.12 17.61 7.01
N LYS A 7 9.33 16.99 8.17
CA LYS A 7 9.98 17.66 9.30
C LYS A 7 11.49 17.64 9.05
N SER A 8 11.95 18.41 8.07
CA SER A 8 13.39 18.60 7.82
C SER A 8 13.93 19.58 8.85
N SER A 9 14.48 19.04 9.94
CA SER A 9 15.36 19.78 10.84
C SER A 9 16.74 19.94 10.16
N ILE A 10 16.83 20.73 9.10
CA ILE A 10 18.10 20.99 8.41
C ILE A 10 18.20 22.48 8.10
N TYR A 11 18.53 23.30 9.11
CA TYR A 11 19.26 24.55 8.91
C TYR A 11 20.08 24.80 10.20
N PRO A 12 21.41 24.69 10.14
CA PRO A 12 22.18 25.93 10.06
C PRO A 12 23.44 25.76 9.20
N VAL A 13 23.32 25.78 7.87
CA VAL A 13 24.53 25.80 7.00
C VAL A 13 24.54 26.97 6.02
N PHE A 14 23.45 27.73 5.90
CA PHE A 14 23.43 28.98 5.14
C PHE A 14 23.82 30.18 5.99
N LYS A 15 25.04 30.17 6.55
CA LYS A 15 25.66 31.39 7.10
C LYS A 15 27.13 31.56 6.72
N TYR A 16 27.57 30.93 5.64
CA TYR A 16 28.80 31.35 4.96
C TYR A 16 28.40 32.28 3.82
N GLN A 17 28.39 33.58 4.10
CA GLN A 17 28.44 34.61 3.06
C GLN A 17 29.81 34.52 2.41
N PHE A 18 29.93 33.81 1.28
CA PHE A 18 31.13 33.87 0.47
C PHE A 18 31.15 35.21 -0.28
N HIS A 19 31.80 36.20 0.31
CA HIS A 19 32.19 37.41 -0.41
C HIS A 19 33.50 37.10 -1.14
N THR A 20 33.41 36.63 -2.38
CA THR A 20 34.58 36.54 -3.25
C THR A 20 34.71 37.85 -4.04
N PRO A 21 35.82 38.60 -3.93
CA PRO A 21 36.07 39.74 -4.79
C PRO A 21 36.07 39.28 -6.25
N TRP A 22 35.27 39.93 -7.10
CA TRP A 22 35.07 39.63 -8.52
C TRP A 22 36.38 39.60 -9.35
N SER A 23 37.48 40.16 -8.82
CA SER A 23 38.77 40.27 -9.49
C SER A 23 39.67 39.02 -9.43
N SER A 24 39.29 37.93 -8.74
CA SER A 24 40.16 36.74 -8.57
C SER A 24 39.91 35.57 -9.55
N LEU A 25 39.12 35.76 -10.62
CA LEU A 25 38.72 34.67 -11.52
C LEU A 25 39.72 34.34 -12.64
N LYS A 26 40.90 34.98 -12.72
CA LYS A 26 41.80 34.86 -13.88
C LYS A 26 42.84 33.72 -13.84
N THR A 27 42.93 32.93 -12.78
CA THR A 27 43.92 31.84 -12.69
C THR A 27 43.36 30.58 -12.03
N PHE A 28 42.12 30.20 -12.34
CA PHE A 28 41.60 28.90 -11.92
C PHE A 28 42.12 27.79 -12.82
N ASN A 29 43.12 27.05 -12.34
CA ASN A 29 43.63 25.86 -13.00
C ASN A 29 42.52 24.79 -13.08
N SER A 30 42.30 24.19 -14.26
CA SER A 30 41.21 23.24 -14.51
C SER A 30 41.27 22.04 -13.56
N SER A 31 42.48 21.63 -13.15
CA SER A 31 42.71 20.59 -12.13
C SER A 31 42.03 20.89 -10.79
N PHE A 32 41.90 22.16 -10.40
CA PHE A 32 41.22 22.56 -9.17
C PHE A 32 39.72 22.28 -9.25
N LEU A 33 39.09 22.57 -10.39
CA LEU A 33 37.66 22.29 -10.59
C LEU A 33 37.36 20.79 -10.53
N TYR A 34 38.22 19.95 -11.12
CA TYR A 34 38.07 18.50 -11.06
C TYR A 34 38.19 17.96 -9.63
N VAL A 35 39.13 18.48 -8.84
CA VAL A 35 39.28 18.11 -7.43
C VAL A 35 38.03 18.50 -6.62
N TRP A 36 37.47 19.69 -6.85
CA TRP A 36 36.23 20.11 -6.18
C TRP A 36 35.03 19.28 -6.59
N VAL A 37 34.88 18.94 -7.87
CA VAL A 37 33.79 18.06 -8.36
C VAL A 37 33.91 16.66 -7.76
N LEU A 38 35.13 16.12 -7.61
CA LEU A 38 35.36 14.82 -6.98
C LEU A 38 35.04 14.84 -5.48
N ILE A 39 35.43 15.90 -4.76
CA ILE A 39 35.12 16.06 -3.33
C ILE A 39 33.61 16.17 -3.11
N ILE A 40 32.90 16.94 -3.95
CA ILE A 40 31.44 17.05 -3.90
C ILE A 40 30.79 15.69 -4.17
N SER A 41 31.23 14.97 -5.21
CA SER A 41 30.67 13.66 -5.56
C SER A 41 30.85 12.64 -4.42
N PHE A 42 31.98 12.70 -3.70
CA PHE A 42 32.24 11.82 -2.57
C PHE A 42 31.44 12.23 -1.31
N ALA A 43 31.35 13.53 -1.03
CA ALA A 43 30.62 14.07 0.13
C ALA A 43 29.09 13.95 -0.01
N PHE A 44 28.56 13.91 -1.25
CA PHE A 44 27.14 13.68 -1.55
C PHE A 44 26.81 12.23 -1.88
N SER A 45 27.66 11.26 -1.51
CA SER A 45 27.28 9.84 -1.53
C SER A 45 26.31 9.56 -0.38
N GLN A 46 25.06 10.00 -0.54
CA GLN A 46 24.00 9.77 0.43
C GLN A 46 23.52 8.33 0.27
N ASN A 47 23.85 7.46 1.23
CA ASN A 47 23.18 6.17 1.37
C ASN A 47 21.73 6.44 1.77
N VAL A 48 20.82 6.40 0.80
CA VAL A 48 19.39 6.56 1.06
C VAL A 48 18.86 5.26 1.66
N ASP A 49 18.61 5.26 2.97
CA ASP A 49 17.91 4.17 3.64
C ASP A 49 16.41 4.29 3.39
N TYR A 50 15.86 3.36 2.61
CA TYR A 50 14.43 3.31 2.34
C TYR A 50 13.73 2.51 3.44
N LYS A 51 12.93 3.20 4.27
CA LYS A 51 12.07 2.51 5.21
C LYS A 51 10.86 1.94 4.48
N GLN A 52 10.89 0.64 4.20
CA GLN A 52 9.73 -0.04 3.62
C GLN A 52 8.56 -0.01 4.62
N ILE A 53 7.51 0.74 4.30
CA ILE A 53 6.27 0.69 5.07
C ILE A 53 5.55 -0.60 4.66
N PRO A 54 5.31 -1.55 5.58
CA PRO A 54 4.60 -2.77 5.24
C PRO A 54 3.17 -2.40 4.82
N GLN A 55 2.85 -2.61 3.54
CA GLN A 55 1.51 -2.34 3.05
C GLN A 55 0.51 -3.31 3.67
N LYS A 56 -0.52 -2.76 4.29
CA LYS A 56 -1.68 -3.47 4.85
C LYS A 56 -2.91 -3.11 4.04
N ASN A 57 -3.49 -4.10 3.38
CA ASN A 57 -4.70 -3.94 2.59
C ASN A 57 -5.93 -4.45 3.34
N ASN A 58 -7.08 -3.85 3.06
CA ASN A 58 -8.38 -4.32 3.54
C ASN A 58 -9.25 -4.65 2.32
N PHE A 59 -9.79 -5.87 2.27
CA PHE A 59 -10.63 -6.34 1.16
C PHE A 59 -12.06 -6.64 1.62
N GLN A 60 -13.07 -6.13 0.93
CA GLN A 60 -14.45 -6.56 1.15
C GLN A 60 -14.81 -7.58 0.08
N LEU A 61 -15.06 -8.83 0.49
CA LEU A 61 -15.63 -9.85 -0.40
C LEU A 61 -17.15 -9.74 -0.35
N ILE A 62 -17.78 -9.67 -1.52
CA ILE A 62 -19.23 -9.59 -1.68
C ILE A 62 -19.64 -10.79 -2.52
N ILE A 63 -20.50 -11.65 -1.99
CA ILE A 63 -20.89 -12.93 -2.61
C ILE A 63 -22.39 -12.93 -2.86
N ASP A 64 -22.80 -13.13 -4.12
CA ASP A 64 -24.19 -13.37 -4.48
C ASP A 64 -24.62 -14.75 -3.95
N LYS A 65 -25.70 -14.79 -3.17
CA LYS A 65 -26.34 -16.02 -2.66
C LYS A 65 -27.78 -16.18 -3.14
N SER A 66 -28.20 -15.46 -4.18
CA SER A 66 -29.54 -15.55 -4.77
C SER A 66 -29.81 -16.93 -5.36
N GLY A 67 -31.10 -17.26 -5.57
CA GLY A 67 -31.52 -18.58 -6.06
C GLY A 67 -30.82 -19.06 -7.34
N SER A 68 -30.44 -18.16 -8.26
CA SER A 68 -29.70 -18.50 -9.48
C SER A 68 -28.29 -19.03 -9.22
N MET A 69 -27.75 -18.79 -8.02
CA MET A 69 -26.45 -19.32 -7.59
C MET A 69 -26.52 -20.78 -7.13
N SER A 70 -27.69 -21.42 -7.13
CA SER A 70 -27.83 -22.82 -6.72
C SER A 70 -26.94 -23.77 -7.54
N GLY A 71 -26.50 -24.86 -6.90
CA GLY A 71 -25.63 -25.86 -7.51
C GLY A 71 -24.16 -25.44 -7.57
N ALA A 72 -23.54 -25.57 -8.75
CA ALA A 72 -22.11 -25.35 -8.91
C ALA A 72 -21.70 -23.88 -8.69
N ALA A 73 -22.56 -22.92 -9.07
CA ALA A 73 -22.22 -21.50 -9.02
C ALA A 73 -21.85 -21.01 -7.61
N ILE A 74 -22.63 -21.34 -6.58
CA ILE A 74 -22.29 -20.99 -5.20
C ILE A 74 -21.06 -21.75 -4.71
N SER A 75 -20.88 -23.01 -5.13
CA SER A 75 -19.71 -23.82 -4.76
C SER A 75 -18.42 -23.18 -5.30
N ASP A 76 -18.44 -22.77 -6.57
CA ASP A 76 -17.30 -22.15 -7.24
C ASP A 76 -17.02 -20.76 -6.68
N ALA A 77 -18.05 -19.97 -6.39
CA ALA A 77 -17.91 -18.68 -5.72
C ALA A 77 -17.23 -18.84 -4.34
N LYS A 78 -17.68 -19.81 -3.54
CA LYS A 78 -17.04 -20.14 -2.25
C LYS A 78 -15.59 -20.60 -2.42
N ALA A 79 -15.31 -21.42 -3.42
CA ALA A 79 -13.96 -21.92 -3.71
C ALA A 79 -13.02 -20.77 -4.10
N GLY A 80 -13.46 -19.88 -4.99
CA GLY A 80 -12.72 -18.68 -5.39
C GLY A 80 -12.46 -17.72 -4.22
N ALA A 81 -13.47 -17.48 -3.38
CA ALA A 81 -13.33 -16.64 -2.20
C ALA A 81 -12.33 -17.24 -1.19
N LYS A 82 -12.41 -18.55 -0.92
CA LYS A 82 -11.45 -19.26 -0.05
C LYS A 82 -10.03 -19.23 -0.63
N TYR A 83 -9.90 -19.40 -1.95
CA TYR A 83 -8.62 -19.27 -2.63
C TYR A 83 -8.03 -17.86 -2.47
N PHE A 84 -8.84 -16.82 -2.65
CA PHE A 84 -8.42 -15.43 -2.41
C PHE A 84 -7.94 -15.24 -0.96
N VAL A 85 -8.71 -15.69 0.03
CA VAL A 85 -8.34 -15.65 1.46
C VAL A 85 -7.02 -16.38 1.73
N SER A 86 -6.77 -17.49 1.03
CA SER A 86 -5.51 -18.23 1.15
C SER A 86 -4.30 -17.42 0.68
N LYS A 87 -4.47 -16.60 -0.37
CA LYS A 87 -3.40 -15.79 -0.99
C LYS A 87 -3.19 -14.44 -0.32
N LYS A 88 -4.17 -13.95 0.44
CA LYS A 88 -4.04 -12.73 1.26
C LYS A 88 -2.82 -12.82 2.18
N LYS A 89 -2.09 -11.72 2.36
CA LYS A 89 -0.96 -11.65 3.31
C LYS A 89 -1.47 -11.71 4.75
N ASN A 90 -0.59 -12.04 5.68
CA ASN A 90 -0.96 -12.19 7.11
C ASN A 90 -1.35 -10.85 7.76
N ASN A 91 -0.80 -9.74 7.28
CA ASN A 91 -1.07 -8.40 7.80
C ASN A 91 -2.30 -7.73 7.16
N ASP A 92 -2.75 -8.19 6.00
CA ASP A 92 -3.99 -7.73 5.36
C ASP A 92 -5.22 -8.17 6.18
N ALA A 93 -6.35 -7.50 5.99
CA ALA A 93 -7.65 -7.92 6.52
C ALA A 93 -8.67 -8.13 5.39
N ALA A 94 -9.67 -8.96 5.63
CA ALA A 94 -10.83 -9.05 4.76
C ALA A 94 -12.13 -9.12 5.55
N GLY A 95 -13.21 -8.63 4.97
CA GLY A 95 -14.59 -8.85 5.41
C GLY A 95 -15.34 -9.67 4.36
N VAL A 96 -16.45 -10.28 4.76
CA VAL A 96 -17.33 -11.06 3.88
C VAL A 96 -18.77 -10.59 4.07
N ILE A 97 -19.40 -10.20 2.96
CA ILE A 97 -20.82 -9.90 2.86
C ILE A 97 -21.43 -10.89 1.88
N ALA A 98 -22.61 -11.38 2.17
CA ALA A 98 -23.42 -12.13 1.22
C ALA A 98 -24.73 -11.39 0.95
N PHE A 99 -25.21 -11.41 -0.30
CA PHE A 99 -26.43 -10.71 -0.66
C PHE A 99 -27.37 -11.56 -1.50
N SER A 100 -28.67 -11.30 -1.37
CA SER A 100 -29.73 -11.93 -2.17
C SER A 100 -30.91 -10.97 -2.29
N SER A 101 -31.97 -11.16 -1.49
CA SER A 101 -33.02 -10.14 -1.28
C SER A 101 -32.73 -9.23 -0.09
N SER A 102 -31.68 -9.54 0.66
CA SER A 102 -31.14 -8.76 1.76
C SER A 102 -29.62 -8.88 1.77
N ILE A 103 -28.97 -7.93 2.45
CA ILE A 103 -27.53 -7.94 2.71
C ILE A 103 -27.28 -8.61 4.06
N GLU A 104 -26.28 -9.48 4.13
CA GLU A 104 -25.85 -10.18 5.34
C GLU A 104 -24.35 -9.94 5.56
N ASP A 105 -24.01 -9.32 6.70
CA ASP A 105 -22.62 -9.16 7.15
C ASP A 105 -22.11 -10.49 7.74
N VAL A 106 -21.63 -11.38 6.87
CA VAL A 106 -21.20 -12.74 7.26
C VAL A 106 -19.96 -12.73 8.16
N VAL A 107 -18.98 -11.89 7.84
CA VAL A 107 -17.74 -11.74 8.64
C VAL A 107 -17.27 -10.28 8.60
N SER A 108 -17.18 -9.64 9.76
CA SER A 108 -16.51 -8.32 9.88
C SER A 108 -15.01 -8.42 9.57
N PHE A 109 -14.39 -7.29 9.23
CA PHE A 109 -12.97 -7.26 8.86
C PHE A 109 -12.05 -7.98 9.86
N THR A 110 -11.31 -8.98 9.37
CA THR A 110 -10.35 -9.75 10.19
C THR A 110 -9.16 -10.20 9.35
N SER A 111 -8.00 -10.36 9.99
CA SER A 111 -6.82 -10.99 9.38
C SER A 111 -6.86 -12.52 9.46
N HIS A 112 -7.73 -13.08 10.31
CA HIS A 112 -7.82 -14.51 10.61
C HIS A 112 -8.45 -15.30 9.45
N LYS A 113 -7.61 -16.04 8.72
CA LYS A 113 -8.05 -16.84 7.56
C LYS A 113 -9.07 -17.92 7.93
N SER A 114 -8.99 -18.50 9.13
CA SER A 114 -9.95 -19.52 9.61
C SER A 114 -11.36 -18.97 9.81
N THR A 115 -11.50 -17.79 10.41
CA THR A 115 -12.78 -17.09 10.57
C THR A 115 -13.40 -16.79 9.21
N LEU A 116 -12.61 -16.26 8.27
CA LEU A 116 -13.06 -15.98 6.90
C LEU A 116 -13.50 -17.25 6.17
N ASN A 117 -12.71 -18.32 6.24
CA ASN A 117 -13.04 -19.59 5.58
C ASN A 117 -14.31 -20.23 6.16
N SER A 118 -14.53 -20.10 7.47
CA SER A 118 -15.72 -20.60 8.15
C SER A 118 -16.97 -19.81 7.74
N GLY A 119 -16.87 -18.47 7.71
CA GLY A 119 -17.96 -17.61 7.24
C GLY A 119 -18.29 -17.84 5.76
N ILE A 120 -17.30 -17.98 4.89
CA ILE A 120 -17.55 -18.33 3.48
C ILE A 120 -18.23 -19.70 3.35
N ALA A 121 -17.85 -20.67 4.19
CA ALA A 121 -18.46 -22.00 4.17
C ALA A 121 -19.93 -21.97 4.57
N SER A 122 -20.34 -21.10 5.51
CA SER A 122 -21.71 -21.02 6.03
C SER A 122 -22.72 -20.38 5.09
N ILE A 123 -22.29 -19.69 4.02
CA ILE A 123 -23.20 -19.03 3.08
C ILE A 123 -24.12 -20.05 2.40
N SER A 124 -25.43 -20.00 2.67
CA SER A 124 -26.41 -20.83 1.97
C SER A 124 -27.12 -20.03 0.88
N VAL A 125 -27.46 -20.68 -0.22
CA VAL A 125 -28.29 -20.07 -1.27
C VAL A 125 -29.69 -19.82 -0.73
N GLY A 126 -30.28 -18.68 -1.06
CA GLY A 126 -31.66 -18.36 -0.71
C GLY A 126 -32.06 -16.95 -1.10
N GLY A 127 -33.36 -16.73 -1.30
CA GLY A 127 -33.92 -15.46 -1.73
C GLY A 127 -33.96 -15.27 -3.25
N ALA A 128 -34.80 -14.33 -3.69
CA ALA A 128 -34.80 -13.83 -5.07
C ALA A 128 -33.59 -12.91 -5.29
N THR A 129 -33.06 -12.82 -6.51
CA THR A 129 -32.03 -11.83 -6.87
C THR A 129 -32.63 -10.43 -6.80
N HIS A 130 -32.46 -9.71 -5.69
CA HIS A 130 -32.84 -8.30 -5.57
C HIS A 130 -31.61 -7.50 -5.15
N LEU A 131 -30.86 -7.03 -6.15
CA LEU A 131 -29.87 -5.96 -5.98
C LEU A 131 -30.59 -4.62 -6.16
N TYR A 132 -31.44 -4.21 -5.21
CA TYR A 132 -31.90 -2.83 -5.04
C TYR A 132 -32.60 -2.64 -3.69
#